data_AF-A0AAU4UB86-F1
#
_entry.id   AF-A0AAU4UB86-F1
#
_cell.length_a   1.000
_cell.length_b   1.000
_cell.length_c   1.000
_cell.angle_alpha   90.00
_cell.angle_beta   90.00
_cell.angle_gamma   90.00
#
_symmetry.space_group_name_H-M   'P 1'
#
loop_
_entity.id
_entity.type
_entity.pdbx_description
1 polymer ?
#
loop_
_entity_poly.entity_id
_entity_poly.type
_entity_poly.pdbx_seq_one_letter_code
_entity_poly.pdbx_strand_id
1 'polypeptide(L)'
;MLWPDPAQRDWLVEIRDNLLARIAEAEREGWLGEMEGLQVSLAGAEEELIQLDRRPSRVVVDLGVPVITAPSIPRRHRPEERT
;
A
#
# COMPACT_ATOMS: atom_id res chain seq x y z
N MET A 1 13.11 -8.48 2.22
CA MET A 1 12.60 -7.10 2.10
C MET A 1 12.19 -6.88 0.64
N LEU A 2 10.93 -6.53 0.39
CA LEU A 2 10.35 -6.40 -0.95
C LEU A 2 10.88 -5.10 -1.59
N TRP A 3 11.48 -5.24 -2.76
CA TRP A 3 11.98 -4.15 -3.59
C TRP A 3 10.81 -3.26 -4.05
N PRO A 4 10.97 -1.93 -4.20
CA PRO A 4 9.98 -1.12 -4.90
C PRO A 4 9.89 -1.58 -6.36
N ASP A 5 8.76 -2.20 -6.71
CA ASP A 5 8.55 -2.79 -8.02
C ASP A 5 8.37 -1.68 -9.08
N PRO A 6 9.10 -1.72 -10.21
CA PRO A 6 8.94 -0.70 -11.26
C PRO A 6 7.51 -0.65 -11.82
N ALA A 7 6.77 -1.76 -11.84
CA ALA A 7 5.36 -1.74 -12.22
C ALA A 7 4.48 -1.06 -11.16
N GLN A 8 4.89 -1.02 -9.89
CA GLN A 8 4.22 -0.19 -8.88
C GLN A 8 4.35 1.30 -9.18
N ARG A 9 5.50 1.76 -9.69
CA ARG A 9 5.67 3.16 -10.12
C ARG A 9 4.75 3.49 -11.30
N ASP A 10 4.76 2.65 -12.32
CA ASP A 10 3.96 2.85 -13.52
C ASP A 10 2.46 2.83 -13.20
N TRP A 11 2.03 1.94 -12.31
CA TRP A 11 0.66 1.89 -11.82
C TRP A 11 0.25 3.16 -11.04
N LEU A 12 1.12 3.67 -10.15
CA LEU A 12 0.82 4.93 -9.43
C LEU A 12 0.71 6.13 -10.37
N VAL A 13 1.50 6.16 -11.45
CA VAL A 13 1.38 7.17 -12.51
C VAL A 13 0.03 7.07 -13.23
N GLU A 14 -0.41 5.85 -13.55
CA GLU A 14 -1.72 5.62 -14.16
C GLU A 14 -2.88 6.08 -13.25
N ILE A 15 -2.80 5.78 -11.95
CA ILE A 15 -3.78 6.24 -10.95
C ILE A 15 -3.81 7.77 -10.87
N ARG A 16 -2.65 8.44 -10.82
CA ARG A 16 -2.55 9.90 -10.82
C ARG A 16 -3.23 10.51 -12.04
N ASP A 17 -2.94 9.98 -13.23
CA ASP A 17 -3.48 10.50 -14.49
C ASP A 17 -5.00 10.30 -14.57
N ASN A 18 -5.52 9.17 -14.05
CA ASN A 18 -6.95 8.94 -13.92
C ASN A 18 -7.62 9.94 -12.96
N LEU A 19 -7.00 10.20 -11.80
CA LEU A 19 -7.53 11.15 -10.82
C LEU A 19 -7.61 12.57 -11.40
N LEU A 20 -6.59 13.00 -12.14
CA LEU A 20 -6.61 14.29 -12.85
C LEU A 20 -7.77 14.38 -13.85
N ALA A 21 -8.00 13.31 -14.63
CA ALA A 21 -9.12 13.26 -15.57
C ALA A 21 -10.48 13.36 -14.85
N ARG A 22 -10.64 12.66 -13.72
CA ARG A 22 -11.86 12.71 -12.91
C ARG A 22 -12.09 14.06 -12.23
N ILE A 23 -11.03 14.71 -11.77
CA ILE A 23 -11.11 16.08 -11.21
C ILE A 23 -11.63 17.03 -12.28
N ALA A 24 -11.02 16.99 -13.49
CA ALA A 24 -11.45 17.83 -14.59
C ALA A 24 -12.91 17.57 -15.02
N GLU A 25 -13.38 16.33 -14.92
CA GLU A 25 -14.78 15.98 -15.15
C GLU A 25 -15.71 16.51 -14.06
N ALA A 26 -15.38 16.30 -12.79
CA ALA A 26 -16.14 16.83 -11.67
C ALA A 26 -16.23 18.37 -11.70
N GLU A 27 -15.17 19.05 -12.16
CA GLU A 27 -15.12 20.49 -12.38
C GLU A 27 -16.12 20.94 -13.46
N ARG A 28 -16.16 20.24 -14.60
CA ARG A 28 -17.07 20.55 -15.71
C ARG A 28 -18.53 20.27 -15.36
N GLU A 29 -18.79 19.17 -14.66
CA GLU A 29 -20.14 18.72 -14.31
C GLU A 29 -20.65 19.33 -12.98
N GLY A 30 -19.81 20.09 -12.29
CA GLY A 30 -20.17 20.75 -11.02
C GLY A 30 -20.33 19.79 -9.84
N TRP A 31 -19.70 18.62 -9.89
CA TRP A 31 -19.74 17.61 -8.83
C TRP A 31 -18.76 17.94 -7.70
N LEU A 32 -19.00 19.07 -7.03
CA LEU A 32 -18.16 19.59 -5.93
C LEU A 32 -17.97 18.58 -4.78
N GLY A 33 -18.97 17.74 -4.52
CA GLY A 33 -18.90 16.72 -3.46
C GLY A 33 -17.90 15.59 -3.73
N GLU A 34 -17.63 15.28 -5.00
CA GLU A 34 -16.60 14.27 -5.35
C GLU A 34 -15.21 14.89 -5.49
N MET A 35 -15.14 16.19 -5.80
CA MET A 35 -13.89 16.91 -6.06
C MET A 35 -12.92 16.90 -4.87
N GLU A 36 -13.40 17.15 -3.65
CA GLU A 36 -12.52 17.14 -2.46
C GLU A 36 -11.88 15.76 -2.25
N GLY A 37 -12.66 14.69 -2.38
CA GLY A 37 -12.16 13.32 -2.24
C GLY A 37 -11.14 12.95 -3.32
N LEU A 38 -11.35 13.41 -4.55
CA LEU A 38 -10.43 13.20 -5.67
C LEU A 38 -9.11 13.98 -5.47
N GLN A 39 -9.16 15.22 -4.98
CA GLN A 39 -7.96 16.01 -4.69
C GLN A 39 -7.13 15.42 -3.55
N VAL A 40 -7.78 14.94 -2.47
CA VAL A 40 -7.09 14.22 -1.38
C VAL A 40 -6.40 12.96 -1.90
N SER A 41 -7.09 12.21 -2.76
CA SER A 41 -6.55 10.99 -3.36
C SER A 41 -5.37 11.28 -4.28
N LEU A 42 -5.44 12.38 -5.05
CA LEU A 42 -4.35 12.84 -5.92
C LEU A 42 -3.10 13.20 -5.10
N ALA A 43 -3.27 14.00 -4.04
CA ALA A 43 -2.16 14.37 -3.16
C ALA A 43 -1.49 13.13 -2.53
N GLY A 44 -2.27 12.12 -2.12
CA GLY A 44 -1.74 10.85 -1.63
C GLY A 44 -0.95 10.08 -2.69
N ALA A 45 -1.44 10.01 -3.93
CA ALA A 45 -0.74 9.34 -5.03
C ALA A 45 0.58 10.05 -5.39
N GLU A 46 0.61 11.39 -5.36
CA GLU A 46 1.82 12.18 -5.60
C GLU A 46 2.86 12.00 -4.48
N GLU A 47 2.42 11.96 -3.22
CA GLU A 47 3.30 11.70 -2.09
C GLU A 47 3.96 10.32 -2.15
N GLU A 48 3.19 9.28 -2.51
CA GLU A 48 3.72 7.93 -2.73
C GLU A 48 4.74 7.88 -3.88
N LEU A 49 4.52 8.60 -4.97
CA LEU A 49 5.48 8.72 -6.07
C LEU A 49 6.79 9.41 -5.62
N ILE A 50 6.68 10.47 -4.82
CA ILE A 50 7.84 11.18 -4.26
C ILE A 50 8.62 10.25 -3.30
N GLN A 51 7.91 9.48 -2.47
CA GLN A 51 8.52 8.51 -1.55
C GLN A 51 9.27 7.40 -2.31
N LEU A 52 8.72 6.97 -3.44
CA LEU A 52 9.32 5.96 -4.31
C LEU A 52 10.60 6.48 -4.98
N ASP A 53 10.58 7.74 -5.45
CA ASP A 53 11.73 8.40 -6.09
C ASP A 53 12.88 8.68 -5.10
N ARG A 54 12.54 9.05 -3.86
CA ARG A 54 13.51 9.35 -2.79
C ARG A 54 14.25 8.14 -2.24
N ARG A 55 13.78 6.91 -2.49
CA ARG A 55 14.48 5.69 -2.03
C ARG A 55 15.62 5.37 -3.00
N PRO A 56 16.90 5.58 -2.63
CA PRO A 56 18.00 5.18 -3.48
C PRO A 56 17.94 3.66 -3.69
N SER A 57 18.13 3.21 -4.94
CA SER A 57 18.40 1.81 -5.26
C SER A 57 19.62 1.36 -4.47
N ARG A 58 19.40 0.73 -3.30
CA ARG A 58 20.49 0.34 -2.40
C ARG A 58 20.97 -1.04 -2.82
N VAL A 59 22.27 -1.14 -3.08
CA VAL A 59 23.02 -2.40 -3.23
C VAL A 59 22.57 -3.37 -2.14
N VAL A 60 22.26 -4.59 -2.56
CA VAL A 60 21.78 -5.72 -1.74
C VAL A 60 22.60 -5.81 -0.44
N VAL A 61 21.95 -5.55 0.69
CA VAL A 61 22.48 -5.89 2.00
C VAL A 61 21.88 -7.24 2.37
N ASP A 62 22.71 -8.27 2.43
CA ASP A 62 22.32 -9.59 2.93
C ASP A 62 21.94 -9.46 4.42
N LEU A 63 20.66 -9.58 4.72
CA LEU A 63 20.14 -9.63 6.08
C LEU A 63 19.50 -10.99 6.24
N GLY A 64 20.27 -11.89 6.87
CA GLY A 64 19.91 -13.28 7.14
C GLY A 64 18.47 -13.46 7.65
N VAL A 65 17.89 -14.59 7.27
CA VAL A 65 16.49 -14.97 7.49
C VAL A 65 16.10 -14.85 8.98
N PRO A 66 15.02 -14.11 9.33
CA PRO A 66 14.49 -14.14 10.68
C PRO A 66 13.76 -15.46 10.91
N VAL A 67 14.26 -16.28 11.84
CA VAL A 67 13.52 -17.43 12.39
C VAL A 67 12.35 -16.87 13.20
N ILE A 68 11.13 -16.99 12.68
CA ILE A 68 9.92 -16.77 13.44
C ILE A 68 9.69 -18.02 14.30
N THR A 69 10.14 -18.00 15.54
CA THR A 69 9.63 -18.96 16.55
C THR A 69 8.18 -18.60 16.80
N ALA A 70 7.26 -19.43 16.28
CA ALA A 70 5.86 -19.36 16.67
C ALA A 70 5.76 -19.63 18.18
N PRO A 71 4.98 -18.85 18.95
CA PRO A 71 4.69 -19.21 20.33
C PRO A 71 3.89 -20.51 20.33
N SER A 72 4.45 -21.54 20.95
CA SER A 72 3.78 -22.82 21.22
C SER A 72 2.54 -22.53 22.09
N ILE A 73 1.36 -22.55 21.48
CA ILE A 73 0.10 -22.52 22.22
C ILE A 73 0.05 -23.84 23.02
N PRO A 74 0.05 -23.81 24.36
CA PRO A 74 -0.12 -25.04 25.12
C PRO A 74 -1.52 -25.59 24.83
N ARG A 75 -1.58 -26.80 24.25
CA ARG A 75 -2.83 -27.55 24.09
C ARG A 75 -3.48 -27.68 25.46
N ARG A 76 -4.60 -26.98 25.67
CA ARG A 76 -5.45 -27.17 26.84
C ARG A 76 -6.04 -28.58 26.73
N HIS A 77 -5.53 -29.50 27.55
CA HIS A 77 -6.10 -30.83 27.68
C HIS A 77 -7.57 -30.72 28.09
N ARG A 78 -8.46 -31.26 27.24
CA ARG A 78 -9.84 -31.62 27.58
C ARG A 78 -9.77 -33.02 28.19
N PRO A 79 -10.17 -33.24 29.46
CA PRO A 79 -10.46 -34.58 29.93
C PRO A 79 -11.89 -34.91 29.55
N GLU A 80 -12.05 -35.80 28.58
CA GLU A 80 -13.29 -36.52 28.34
C GLU A 80 -13.25 -37.86 29.10
N GLU A 81 -14.11 -37.92 30.13
CA GLU A 81 -15.02 -39.02 30.51
C GLU A 81 -14.49 -40.31 31.17
N ARG A 82 -15.03 -40.58 32.37
CA ARG A 82 -15.36 -41.90 32.96
C ARG A 82 -16.07 -41.60 34.30
N THR A 83 -17.35 -41.90 34.54
CA THR A 83 -18.17 -43.09 34.27
C THR A 83 -19.64 -42.68 34.26
#